data_AF-A0A258YE67-F1
#
_entry.id   AF-A0A258YE67-F1
#
_cell.length_a   1.000
_cell.length_b   1.000
_cell.length_c   1.000
_cell.angle_alpha   90.00
_cell.angle_beta   90.00
_cell.angle_gamma   90.00
#
_symmetry.space_group_name_H-M   'P 1'
#
loop_
_entity.id
_entity.type
_entity.pdbx_description
1 polymer ?
#
loop_
_entity_poly.entity_id
_entity_poly.type
_entity_poly.pdbx_seq_one_letter_code
_entity_poly.pdbx_strand_id
1 'polypeptide(L)' 'DEVILLPIYPARELPMEGVNSEMLLNNMRLTNKQVLSKTALLDWVKTNRPSLLVMAGAGDIDTLVNPAAALLMNHPLL' A
#
# COMPACT_ATOMS: atom_id res chain seq x y z
N ASP A 1 1.67 -13.50 6.40
CA ASP A 1 2.11 -12.12 6.12
C ASP A 1 1.80 -11.75 4.68
N GLU A 2 1.33 -10.54 4.45
CA GLU A 2 0.98 -10.00 3.13
C GLU A 2 1.68 -8.66 2.93
N VAL A 3 2.18 -8.40 1.72
CA VAL A 3 2.81 -7.12 1.38
C VAL A 3 2.11 -6.49 0.20
N ILE A 4 1.72 -5.23 0.37
CA ILE A 4 1.19 -4.40 -0.70
C ILE A 4 2.23 -3.31 -0.99
N LEU A 5 2.73 -3.27 -2.23
CA LEU A 5 3.55 -2.17 -2.71
C LEU A 5 2.65 -1.15 -3.41
N LEU A 6 2.94 0.13 -3.23
CA LEU A 6 2.37 1.20 -4.05
C LEU A 6 3.33 1.53 -5.21
N PRO A 7 2.87 2.14 -6.31
CA PRO A 7 3.76 2.70 -7.33
C PRO A 7 4.85 3.58 -6.72
N ILE A 8 6.05 3.53 -7.29
CA ILE A 8 7.19 4.34 -6.81
C ILE A 8 6.81 5.83 -6.85
N TYR A 9 6.93 6.48 -5.70
CA TYR A 9 6.82 7.94 -5.59
C TYR A 9 8.14 8.58 -6.03
N PRO A 10 8.18 9.35 -7.13
CA PRO A 10 9.40 10.00 -7.59
C PRO A 10 9.70 11.21 -6.70
N ALA A 11 10.77 11.14 -5.92
CA ALA A 11 11.19 12.20 -4.98
C ALA A 11 11.83 13.42 -5.70
N ARG A 12 11.10 14.02 -6.65
CA ARG A 12 11.57 15.03 -7.63
C ARG A 12 12.55 14.49 -8.69
N GLU A 13 12.71 13.18 -8.76
CA GLU A 13 13.50 12.50 -9.80
C GLU A 13 12.63 12.10 -10.99
N LEU A 14 13.26 11.85 -12.13
CA LEU A 14 12.57 11.27 -13.29
C LEU A 14 12.42 9.76 -13.11
N PRO A 15 11.32 9.16 -13.57
CA PRO A 15 11.19 7.71 -13.62
C PRO A 15 12.35 7.08 -14.40
N MET A 16 12.84 5.94 -13.90
CA MET A 16 13.88 5.14 -14.57
C MET A 16 13.24 3.94 -15.27
N GLU A 17 13.66 3.66 -16.51
CA GLU A 17 13.16 2.52 -17.26
C GLU A 17 13.45 1.20 -16.53
N GLY A 18 12.43 0.34 -16.44
CA GLY A 18 12.52 -0.94 -15.73
C GLY A 18 12.49 -0.85 -14.20
N VAL A 19 12.53 0.34 -13.61
CA VAL A 19 12.48 0.54 -12.15
C VAL A 19 11.05 0.92 -11.74
N ASN A 20 10.29 -0.06 -11.27
CA ASN A 20 8.93 0.10 -10.77
C ASN A 20 8.64 -0.87 -9.60
N SER A 21 7.45 -0.79 -9.03
CA SER A 21 7.07 -1.61 -7.87
C SER A 21 6.90 -3.08 -8.24
N GLU A 22 6.54 -3.39 -9.48
CA GLU A 22 6.46 -4.75 -10.03
C GLU A 22 7.85 -5.40 -10.10
N MET A 23 8.88 -4.64 -10.47
CA MET A 23 10.27 -5.08 -10.43
C MET A 23 10.66 -5.52 -9.02
N LEU A 24 10.32 -4.73 -7.99
CA LEU A 24 10.55 -5.09 -6.59
C LEU A 24 9.74 -6.31 -6.19
N LEU A 25 8.44 -6.34 -6.53
CA LEU A 25 7.52 -7.43 -6.24
C LEU A 25 8.08 -8.76 -6.73
N ASN A 26 8.59 -8.81 -7.96
CA ASN A 26 9.14 -10.03 -8.59
C ASN A 26 10.39 -10.56 -7.87
N ASN A 27 11.14 -9.70 -7.18
CA ASN A 27 12.32 -10.08 -6.41
C ASN A 27 12.00 -10.53 -4.97
N MET A 28 10.76 -10.38 -4.50
CA MET A 28 10.34 -10.82 -3.16
C MET A 28 10.02 -12.32 -3.13
N ARG A 29 10.22 -12.98 -1.98
CA ARG A 29 9.93 -14.42 -1.81
C ARG A 29 8.53 -14.73 -1.26
N LEU A 30 7.79 -13.73 -0.78
CA LEU A 30 6.44 -13.92 -0.26
C LEU A 30 5.46 -14.37 -1.36
N THR A 31 4.54 -15.27 -1.01
CA THR A 31 3.43 -15.68 -1.87
C THR A 31 2.35 -14.61 -1.94
N ASN A 32 1.96 -14.06 -0.78
CA ASN A 32 0.92 -13.03 -0.70
C ASN A 32 1.57 -11.65 -0.82
N LYS A 33 1.65 -11.18 -2.06
CA LYS A 33 2.20 -9.88 -2.40
C LYS A 33 1.52 -9.33 -3.64
N GLN A 34 1.30 -8.02 -3.69
CA GLN A 34 0.71 -7.36 -4.85
C GLN A 34 1.15 -5.89 -4.95
N VAL A 35 1.02 -5.32 -6.14
CA VAL A 35 1.11 -3.87 -6.35
C VAL A 35 -0.30 -3.32 -6.48
N LEU A 36 -0.64 -2.29 -5.71
CA LEU A 36 -1.93 -1.60 -5.81
C LEU A 36 -1.72 -0.11 -6.04
N SER A 37 -2.64 0.51 -6.79
CA SER A 37 -2.75 1.96 -6.78
C SER A 37 -3.21 2.44 -5.39
N LYS A 38 -3.05 3.73 -5.11
CA LYS A 38 -3.50 4.33 -3.83
C LYS A 38 -5.00 4.15 -3.58
N THR A 39 -5.81 4.30 -4.63
CA THR A 39 -7.27 4.12 -4.53
C THR A 39 -7.60 2.65 -4.28
N ALA A 40 -6.97 1.74 -5.02
CA ALA A 40 -7.16 0.31 -4.83
C ALA A 40 -6.70 -0.16 -3.44
N LEU A 41 -5.67 0.45 -2.86
CA LEU A 41 -5.27 0.18 -1.47
C LEU A 41 -6.41 0.50 -0.49
N LEU A 42 -7.07 1.66 -0.62
CA LEU A 42 -8.17 2.02 0.28
C LEU A 42 -9.36 1.08 0.13
N ASP A 43 -9.69 0.67 -1.09
CA ASP A 43 -10.73 -0.33 -1.35
C ASP A 43 -10.36 -1.69 -0.77
N TRP A 44 -9.08 -2.08 -0.89
CA TRP A 44 -8.55 -3.31 -0.30
C TRP A 44 -8.64 -3.27 1.23
N VAL A 45 -8.26 -2.16 1.88
CA VAL A 45 -8.36 -2.00 3.35
C VAL A 45 -9.81 -2.10 3.80
N LYS A 46 -10.73 -1.42 3.11
CA LYS A 46 -12.17 -1.45 3.41
C LYS A 46 -12.76 -2.86 3.33
N THR A 47 -12.32 -3.63 2.34
CA THR A 47 -12.83 -4.97 2.05
C THR A 47 -12.23 -6.02 2.97
N ASN A 48 -10.89 -6.04 3.11
CA ASN A 48 -10.16 -7.10 3.79
C ASN A 48 -10.06 -6.87 5.31
N ARG A 49 -10.16 -5.62 5.76
CA ARG A 49 -10.14 -5.22 7.19
C ARG A 49 -9.10 -5.97 8.01
N PRO A 50 -7.81 -5.83 7.67
CA PRO A 50 -6.75 -6.52 8.42
C PRO A 50 -6.78 -6.12 9.90
N SER A 51 -6.52 -7.09 10.79
CA SER A 51 -6.43 -6.85 12.23
C SER A 51 -5.24 -5.97 12.63
N LEU A 52 -4.21 -5.94 11.79
CA LEU A 52 -3.05 -5.07 11.91
C LEU A 52 -2.64 -4.57 10.52
N LEU A 53 -2.60 -3.24 10.36
CA LEU A 53 -2.08 -2.59 9.16
C LEU A 53 -0.83 -1.79 9.53
N VAL A 54 0.31 -2.15 8.94
CA VAL A 54 1.54 -1.37 9.03
C VAL A 54 1.73 -0.65 7.71
N MET A 55 1.75 0.68 7.75
CA MET A 55 2.08 1.52 6.60
C MET A 55 3.48 2.10 6.81
N ALA A 56 4.37 1.87 5.86
CA ALA A 56 5.76 2.29 5.95
C ALA A 56 6.21 2.92 4.64
N GLY A 57 6.89 4.06 4.73
CA GLY A 57 7.40 4.80 3.59
C GLY A 57 7.53 6.29 3.90
N ALA A 58 7.89 7.06 2.89
CA ALA A 58 7.99 8.51 2.94
C ALA A 58 7.23 9.13 1.77
N GLY A 59 7.15 10.46 1.74
CA GLY A 59 6.47 11.18 0.68
C GLY A 59 4.96 11.04 0.80
N ASP A 60 4.30 10.62 -0.27
CA ASP A 60 2.87 10.78 -0.44
C ASP A 60 2.02 9.61 0.12
N ILE A 61 2.66 8.61 0.72
CA ILE A 61 1.97 7.53 1.44
C ILE A 61 1.33 8.04 2.75
N ASP A 62 1.90 9.09 3.35
CA ASP A 62 1.37 9.74 4.56
C ASP A 62 -0.09 10.19 4.36
N THR A 63 -0.41 10.65 3.15
CA THR A 63 -1.77 11.08 2.78
C THR A 63 -2.82 9.96 2.85
N LEU A 64 -2.38 8.70 2.88
CA LEU A 64 -3.25 7.52 2.94
C LEU A 64 -3.44 6.97 4.35
N VAL A 65 -2.60 7.37 5.31
CA VAL A 65 -2.63 6.84 6.69
C VAL A 65 -3.97 7.16 7.36
N ASN A 66 -4.37 8.44 7.37
CA ASN A 66 -5.63 8.85 7.99
C ASN A 66 -6.87 8.25 7.28
N PRO A 67 -6.97 8.25 5.94
CA PRO A 67 -8.05 7.57 5.24
C PRO A 67 -8.14 6.06 5.55
N ALA A 68 -7.01 5.35 5.55
CA ALA A 68 -6.98 3.92 5.86
C ALA A 68 -7.39 3.65 7.32
N ALA A 69 -6.89 4.46 8.27
CA ALA A 69 -7.27 4.37 9.68
C ALA A 69 -8.77 4.61 9.87
N ALA A 70 -9.35 5.62 9.23
CA ALA A 70 -10.77 5.92 9.31
C ALA A 70 -11.65 4.76 8.82
N LEU A 71 -11.23 4.06 7.75
CA LEU A 71 -11.93 2.88 7.23
C LEU A 71 -11.94 1.71 8.22
N LEU A 72 -10.91 1.59 9.06
CA LEU A 72 -10.79 0.54 10.07
C LEU A 72 -11.49 0.92 11.39
N MET A 73 -11.49 2.20 11.77
CA MET A 73 -12.01 2.68 13.06
C MET A 73 -13.51 2.97 13.06
N ASN A 74 -14.10 3.40 11.93
CA ASN A 74 -15.51 3.81 11.86
C ASN A 74 -16.50 2.66 11.77
N HIS A 75 -16.15 1.48 12.31
CA HIS A 75 -17.05 0.35 12.37
C HIS A 75 -17.38 0.02 13.82
N PRO A 76 -18.67 -0.09 14.20
CA PRO A 76 -19.01 -0.63 15.50
C PRO A 76 -18.40 -2.03 15.61
N LEU A 77 -17.69 -2.26 16.72
CA LEU A 77 -17.29 -3.59 17.15
C LEU A 77 -18.58 -4.40 17.23
N LEU A 78 -18.70 -5.42 16.37
CA LEU A 78 -19.72 -6.45 16.54
C LEU A 78 -19.43 -7.22 17.83
#